data_AF-A0A484ZAZ6-F1
#
_entry.id   AF-A0A484ZAZ6-F1
#
_cell.length_a   1.000
_cell.length_b   1.000
_cell.length_c   1.000
_cell.angle_alpha   90.00
_cell.angle_beta   90.00
_cell.angle_gamma   90.00
#
_symmetry.space_group_name_H-M   'P 1'
#
loop_
_entity.id
_entity.type
_entity.pdbx_description
1 polymer ?
#
loop_
_entity_poly.entity_id
_entity_poly.type
_entity_poly.pdbx_seq_one_letter_code
_entity_poly.pdbx_strand_id
1 'polypeptide(L)'
;MIERGKFRSLTLINWNGFFARTFDLDELVTTLSGGNGAGKSTTMAAFVTALIPDLTLLHFRNTTEAGATSGSRDKGLHGKLKAGVCYSVLDVINSRHQRVVVGVRLQQVAGRDRKVDIKPFAIQGLPTSVQPTALLTETLNERQARVLTLQELKDKLEAIEGVQFKQFNSITEYHSLMFDLGVVARRLRTASDRSKYYRLIEASLYGGISSAITRSLRDYLLPENSGVRKAFQDMEAALRENRMTLEAIRVTQSDRDLFKHLISEATNYVAADYMRHANERRIHLDQALEYRRELFTSRKQLVAEQYKHVEMARELGEHNGAEGDLEADYQAASDHLNLVQTALRQQEKNRALRSGSR
;
A
#
# COMPACT_ATOMS: atom_id res chain seq x y z
N MET A 1 -38.44 21.09 -19.56
CA MET A 1 -37.50 22.23 -19.71
C MET A 1 -37.00 22.59 -18.32
N ILE A 2 -35.69 22.64 -18.08
CA ILE A 2 -35.16 23.04 -16.76
C ILE A 2 -35.08 24.55 -16.72
N GLU A 3 -35.80 25.19 -15.79
CA GLU A 3 -35.74 26.63 -15.61
C GLU A 3 -34.46 27.03 -14.86
N ARG A 4 -33.76 28.04 -15.37
CA ARG A 4 -32.50 28.51 -14.77
C ARG A 4 -32.79 29.53 -13.68
N GLY A 5 -32.01 29.49 -12.61
CA GLY A 5 -32.08 30.53 -11.58
C GLY A 5 -31.70 31.90 -12.15
N LYS A 6 -32.35 32.96 -11.67
CA LYS A 6 -32.17 34.34 -12.13
C LYS A 6 -31.91 35.28 -10.95
N PHE A 7 -31.02 36.25 -11.17
CA PHE A 7 -30.91 37.40 -10.27
C PHE A 7 -32.09 38.34 -10.54
N ARG A 8 -32.88 38.62 -9.51
CA ARG A 8 -34.08 39.45 -9.61
C ARG A 8 -33.77 40.92 -9.38
N SER A 9 -33.00 41.23 -8.34
CA SER A 9 -32.64 42.61 -8.03
C SER A 9 -31.38 42.71 -7.19
N LEU A 10 -30.75 43.88 -7.25
CA LEU A 10 -29.66 44.31 -6.38
C LEU A 10 -30.15 45.49 -5.53
N THR A 11 -30.06 45.37 -4.21
CA THR A 11 -30.44 46.43 -3.27
C THR A 11 -29.22 46.97 -2.56
N LEU A 12 -29.03 48.30 -2.63
CA LEU A 12 -27.98 49.06 -1.96
C LEU A 12 -28.62 49.91 -0.86
N ILE A 13 -28.06 49.84 0.34
CA ILE A 13 -28.50 50.67 1.47
C ILE A 13 -27.31 51.36 2.10
N ASN A 14 -27.46 52.67 2.27
CA ASN A 14 -26.50 53.59 2.85
C ASN A 14 -25.14 53.61 2.12
N TRP A 15 -25.14 53.39 0.81
CA TRP A 15 -23.98 53.61 -0.03
C TRP A 15 -23.83 55.10 -0.39
N ASN A 16 -22.64 55.51 -0.75
CA ASN A 16 -22.41 56.87 -1.21
C ASN A 16 -23.20 57.13 -2.51
N GLY A 17 -24.09 58.12 -2.49
CA GLY A 17 -25.07 58.39 -3.54
C GLY A 17 -26.38 57.58 -3.47
N PHE A 18 -26.48 56.56 -2.61
CA PHE A 18 -27.66 55.70 -2.50
C PHE A 18 -28.04 55.43 -1.04
N PHE A 19 -29.04 56.13 -0.51
CA PHE A 19 -29.54 55.86 0.84
C PHE A 19 -30.30 54.52 0.91
N ALA A 20 -31.24 54.30 0.01
CA ALA A 20 -31.91 53.01 -0.18
C ALA A 20 -32.36 52.92 -1.64
N ARG A 21 -31.78 51.99 -2.40
CA ARG A 21 -32.11 51.82 -3.81
C ARG A 21 -32.07 50.36 -4.20
N THR A 22 -33.16 49.89 -4.79
CA THR A 22 -33.25 48.60 -5.46
C THR A 22 -33.15 48.81 -6.97
N PHE A 23 -32.31 48.00 -7.61
CA PHE A 23 -32.18 47.90 -9.06
C PHE A 23 -32.71 46.53 -9.47
N ASP A 24 -33.84 46.51 -10.14
CA ASP A 24 -34.36 45.27 -10.73
C ASP A 24 -33.47 44.88 -11.92
N LEU A 25 -33.19 43.59 -12.01
CA LEU A 25 -32.38 43.02 -13.08
C LEU A 25 -33.32 42.37 -14.08
N ASP A 26 -33.23 42.82 -15.32
CA ASP A 26 -33.91 42.24 -16.45
C ASP A 26 -33.40 40.82 -16.73
N GLU A 27 -34.23 40.01 -17.40
CA GLU A 27 -33.90 38.62 -17.70
C GLU A 27 -32.69 38.46 -18.63
N LEU A 28 -32.44 39.44 -19.49
CA LEU A 28 -31.38 39.39 -20.49
C LEU A 28 -30.30 40.43 -20.22
N VAL A 29 -30.65 41.72 -20.26
CA VAL A 29 -29.66 42.80 -20.18
C VAL A 29 -30.22 43.96 -19.38
N THR A 30 -29.50 44.35 -18.33
CA THR A 30 -29.76 45.57 -17.58
C THR A 30 -28.65 46.58 -17.85
N THR A 31 -29.00 47.77 -18.34
CA THR A 31 -28.03 48.85 -18.60
C THR A 31 -28.10 49.91 -17.51
N LEU A 32 -26.95 50.22 -16.91
CA LEU A 32 -26.82 51.37 -16.01
C LEU A 32 -26.42 52.60 -16.83
N SER A 33 -27.39 53.45 -17.17
CA SER A 33 -27.16 54.73 -17.87
C SER A 33 -27.03 55.89 -16.89
N GLY A 34 -26.14 56.83 -17.18
CA GLY A 34 -25.98 58.07 -16.41
C GLY A 34 -24.65 58.77 -16.69
N GLY A 35 -24.47 59.98 -16.19
CA GLY A 35 -23.21 60.74 -16.32
C GLY A 35 -22.03 60.12 -15.54
N ASN A 36 -20.85 60.72 -15.67
CA ASN A 36 -19.71 60.38 -14.82
C ASN A 36 -20.01 60.77 -13.36
N GLY A 37 -19.64 59.90 -12.41
CA GLY A 37 -19.95 60.11 -10.99
C GLY A 37 -21.38 59.77 -10.55
N ALA A 38 -22.27 59.35 -11.47
CA ALA A 38 -23.66 58.98 -11.15
C ALA A 38 -23.82 57.70 -10.30
N GLY A 39 -22.72 57.09 -9.84
CA GLY A 39 -22.76 55.89 -8.99
C GLY A 39 -22.80 54.55 -9.73
N LYS A 40 -22.71 54.52 -11.06
CA LYS A 40 -22.71 53.27 -11.86
C LYS A 40 -21.67 52.24 -11.37
N SER A 41 -20.41 52.69 -11.22
CA SER A 41 -19.32 51.84 -10.71
C SER A 41 -19.48 51.49 -9.22
N THR A 42 -20.28 52.25 -8.48
CA THR A 42 -20.63 51.94 -7.08
C THR A 42 -21.67 50.83 -7.03
N THR A 43 -22.67 50.86 -7.92
CA THR A 43 -23.65 49.76 -8.09
C THR A 43 -22.96 48.45 -8.44
N MET A 44 -22.03 48.46 -9.40
CA MET A 44 -21.25 47.26 -9.75
C MET A 44 -20.34 46.81 -8.59
N ALA A 45 -19.72 47.74 -7.87
CA ALA A 45 -18.92 47.40 -6.70
C ALA A 45 -19.78 46.72 -5.61
N ALA A 46 -20.99 47.22 -5.36
CA ALA A 46 -21.92 46.62 -4.42
C ALA A 46 -22.31 45.20 -4.83
N PHE A 47 -22.59 44.98 -6.12
CA PHE A 47 -22.90 43.65 -6.66
C PHE A 47 -21.77 42.66 -6.41
N VAL A 48 -20.53 43.00 -6.79
CA VAL A 48 -19.37 42.14 -6.58
C VAL A 48 -19.07 41.93 -5.10
N THR A 49 -19.27 42.95 -4.27
CA THR A 49 -19.06 42.84 -2.82
C THR A 49 -20.04 41.88 -2.16
N ALA A 50 -21.31 41.85 -2.60
CA ALA A 50 -22.29 40.86 -2.11
C ALA A 50 -21.97 39.44 -2.59
N LEU A 51 -21.44 39.31 -3.81
CA LEU A 51 -21.11 38.01 -4.39
C LEU A 51 -19.81 37.42 -3.82
N ILE A 52 -18.79 38.26 -3.59
CA ILE A 52 -17.47 37.87 -3.06
C ILE A 52 -17.10 38.81 -1.91
N PRO A 53 -17.54 38.52 -0.68
CA PRO A 53 -17.24 39.35 0.50
C PRO A 53 -15.83 39.11 1.05
N ASP A 54 -14.81 39.12 0.19
CA ASP A 54 -13.42 38.88 0.56
C ASP A 54 -12.59 40.15 0.38
N LEU A 55 -12.31 40.83 1.49
CA LEU A 55 -11.51 42.06 1.49
C LEU A 55 -10.11 41.84 0.92
N THR A 56 -9.56 40.63 0.92
CA THR A 56 -8.23 40.37 0.33
C THR A 56 -8.22 40.50 -1.19
N LEU A 57 -9.38 40.32 -1.83
CA LEU A 57 -9.55 40.33 -3.28
C LEU A 57 -10.21 41.61 -3.78
N LEU A 58 -11.16 42.16 -3.03
CA LEU A 58 -11.90 43.36 -3.42
C LEU A 58 -10.96 44.54 -3.60
N HIS A 59 -10.75 44.94 -4.85
CA HIS A 59 -9.98 46.11 -5.24
C HIS A 59 -10.69 46.81 -6.40
N PHE A 60 -11.29 47.95 -6.12
CA PHE A 60 -12.00 48.74 -7.12
C PHE A 60 -11.06 49.85 -7.63
N ARG A 61 -10.37 49.56 -8.73
CA ARG A 61 -9.52 50.52 -9.45
C ARG A 61 -10.36 51.45 -10.33
N ASN A 62 -9.83 52.63 -10.57
CA ASN A 62 -10.34 53.47 -11.65
C ASN A 62 -10.15 52.76 -12.99
N THR A 63 -11.08 52.97 -13.92
CA THR A 63 -11.06 52.32 -15.24
C THR A 63 -9.80 52.66 -16.05
N THR A 64 -9.23 53.83 -15.83
CA THR A 64 -7.97 54.29 -16.45
C THR A 64 -6.73 53.57 -15.94
N GLU A 65 -6.83 52.85 -14.81
CA GLU A 65 -5.73 52.12 -14.16
C GLU A 65 -5.89 50.60 -14.30
N ALA A 66 -6.71 50.15 -15.26
CA ALA A 66 -6.89 48.74 -15.57
C ALA A 66 -5.53 48.11 -15.95
N GLY A 67 -4.97 47.30 -15.05
CA GLY A 67 -3.66 46.64 -15.22
C GLY A 67 -2.51 47.18 -14.37
N ALA A 68 -2.70 48.26 -13.60
CA ALA A 68 -1.66 48.76 -12.71
C ALA A 68 -1.32 47.74 -11.60
N THR A 69 -0.05 47.39 -11.41
CA THR A 69 0.38 46.46 -10.35
C THR A 69 0.50 47.14 -8.99
N SER A 70 0.26 48.46 -8.91
CA SER A 70 0.31 49.22 -7.67
C SER A 70 -0.81 48.77 -6.72
N GLY A 71 -0.41 48.09 -5.65
CA GLY A 71 -1.27 47.85 -4.50
C GLY A 71 -1.49 49.16 -3.76
N SER A 72 -2.45 49.97 -4.21
CA SER A 72 -2.90 51.12 -3.43
C SER A 72 -3.39 50.62 -2.07
N ARG A 73 -2.99 51.30 -0.99
CA ARG A 73 -3.50 51.00 0.37
C ARG A 73 -5.01 51.15 0.45
N ASP A 74 -5.60 51.99 -0.40
CA ASP A 74 -7.04 52.14 -0.50
C ASP A 74 -7.62 51.16 -1.52
N LYS A 75 -8.40 50.21 -1.02
CA LYS A 75 -9.14 49.22 -1.84
C LYS A 75 -10.32 49.83 -2.60
N GLY A 76 -10.61 51.12 -2.38
CA GLY A 76 -11.65 51.87 -3.08
C GLY A 76 -13.07 51.57 -2.61
N LEU A 77 -13.23 50.70 -1.60
CA LEU A 77 -14.54 50.35 -1.03
C LEU A 77 -14.98 51.32 0.07
N HIS A 78 -14.05 51.78 0.92
CA HIS A 78 -14.38 52.63 2.07
C HIS A 78 -15.09 53.93 1.64
N GLY A 79 -14.56 54.65 0.64
CA GLY A 79 -15.14 55.90 0.12
C GLY A 79 -16.46 55.74 -0.65
N LYS A 80 -16.85 54.50 -0.98
CA LYS A 80 -18.14 54.18 -1.61
C LYS A 80 -19.26 53.96 -0.59
N LEU A 81 -18.95 53.91 0.69
CA LEU A 81 -19.91 53.70 1.79
C LEU A 81 -20.13 55.01 2.55
N LYS A 82 -21.29 55.15 3.20
CA LYS A 82 -21.50 56.20 4.21
C LYS A 82 -21.16 55.68 5.61
N ALA A 83 -21.09 56.60 6.57
CA ALA A 83 -20.96 56.24 7.98
C ALA A 83 -22.20 55.46 8.46
N GLY A 84 -21.98 54.48 9.34
CA GLY A 84 -23.02 53.62 9.89
C GLY A 84 -23.15 52.28 9.16
N VAL A 85 -24.31 51.64 9.31
CA VAL A 85 -24.61 50.33 8.73
C VAL A 85 -24.97 50.50 7.25
N CYS A 86 -24.34 49.71 6.40
CA CYS A 86 -24.62 49.64 4.97
C CYS A 86 -24.95 48.21 4.58
N TYR A 87 -25.75 48.03 3.53
CA TYR A 87 -26.06 46.70 2.99
C TYR A 87 -25.87 46.65 1.48
N SER A 88 -25.41 45.50 1.00
CA SER A 88 -25.53 45.10 -0.40
C SER A 88 -26.18 43.73 -0.45
N VAL A 89 -27.31 43.63 -1.16
CA VAL A 89 -28.17 42.45 -1.14
C VAL A 89 -28.60 42.07 -2.55
N LEU A 90 -28.46 40.79 -2.86
CA LEU A 90 -28.88 40.15 -4.09
C LEU A 90 -30.14 39.33 -3.81
N ASP A 91 -31.22 39.65 -4.52
CA ASP A 91 -32.44 38.86 -4.53
C ASP A 91 -32.38 37.89 -5.72
N VAL A 92 -32.46 36.59 -5.45
CA VAL A 92 -32.26 35.52 -6.45
C VAL A 92 -33.41 34.54 -6.36
N ILE A 93 -33.90 34.10 -7.51
CA ILE A 93 -34.83 32.97 -7.60
C ILE A 93 -34.04 31.80 -8.17
N ASN A 94 -33.93 30.71 -7.41
CA ASN A 94 -33.20 29.53 -7.87
C ASN A 94 -34.02 28.71 -8.88
N SER A 95 -33.41 27.67 -9.46
CA SER A 95 -34.06 26.76 -10.40
C SER A 95 -35.21 25.93 -9.79
N ARG A 96 -35.39 25.97 -8.46
CA ARG A 96 -36.49 25.34 -7.74
C ARG A 96 -37.61 26.33 -7.38
N HIS A 97 -37.59 27.53 -7.97
CA HIS A 97 -38.52 28.64 -7.65
C HIS A 97 -38.50 29.09 -6.19
N GLN A 98 -37.40 28.85 -5.48
CA GLN A 98 -37.22 29.34 -4.13
C GLN A 98 -36.54 30.70 -4.20
N ARG A 99 -37.15 31.68 -3.52
CA ARG A 99 -36.55 32.99 -3.33
C ARG A 99 -35.46 32.90 -2.26
N VAL A 100 -34.26 33.29 -2.65
CA VAL A 100 -33.07 33.32 -1.81
C VAL A 100 -32.51 34.73 -1.87
N VAL A 101 -32.35 35.34 -0.71
CA VAL A 101 -31.75 36.66 -0.59
C VAL A 101 -30.39 36.49 0.07
N VAL A 102 -29.33 36.85 -0.64
CA VAL A 102 -27.95 36.78 -0.14
C VAL A 102 -27.36 38.17 -0.11
N GLY A 103 -26.59 38.48 0.93
CA GLY A 103 -26.07 39.83 1.06
C GLY A 103 -25.03 39.97 2.13
N VAL A 104 -24.51 41.18 2.22
CA VAL A 104 -23.45 41.54 3.16
C VAL A 104 -23.81 42.83 3.87
N ARG A 105 -23.56 42.84 5.18
CA ARG A 105 -23.52 44.07 5.96
C ARG A 105 -22.12 44.64 5.86
N LEU A 106 -22.01 45.91 5.47
CA LEU A 106 -20.77 46.67 5.49
C LEU A 106 -20.84 47.75 6.56
N GLN A 107 -19.73 48.00 7.23
CA GLN A 107 -19.63 49.10 8.19
C GLN A 107 -18.22 49.69 8.17
N GLN A 108 -18.11 51.02 8.11
CA GLN A 108 -16.83 51.70 8.24
C GLN A 108 -16.34 51.57 9.69
N VAL A 109 -15.09 51.12 9.86
CA VAL A 109 -14.48 50.99 11.19
C VAL A 109 -13.86 52.33 11.57
N ALA A 110 -14.46 53.02 12.54
CA ALA A 110 -13.95 54.30 13.03
C ALA A 110 -12.52 54.16 13.57
N GLY A 111 -11.65 55.13 13.25
CA GLY A 111 -10.30 55.22 13.81
C GLY A 111 -9.27 54.22 13.26
N ARG A 112 -9.60 53.38 12.26
CA ARG A 112 -8.64 52.53 11.55
C ARG A 112 -8.59 52.89 10.08
N ASP A 113 -7.37 53.06 9.56
CA ASP A 113 -7.05 53.54 8.21
C ASP A 113 -7.90 52.87 7.11
N ARG A 114 -9.00 53.52 6.73
CA ARG A 114 -9.98 53.14 5.68
C ARG A 114 -10.45 51.68 5.72
N LYS A 115 -10.54 51.07 6.91
CA LYS A 115 -10.97 49.67 7.05
C LYS A 115 -12.49 49.56 7.03
N VAL A 116 -12.99 48.56 6.30
CA VAL A 116 -14.41 48.20 6.24
C VAL A 116 -14.59 46.83 6.89
N ASP A 117 -15.59 46.71 7.74
CA ASP A 117 -16.05 45.42 8.27
C ASP A 117 -17.13 44.84 7.35
N ILE A 118 -17.04 43.55 7.04
CA ILE A 118 -17.99 42.85 6.15
C ILE A 118 -18.50 41.60 6.87
N LYS A 119 -19.82 41.51 7.01
CA LYS A 119 -20.50 40.31 7.54
C LYS A 119 -21.51 39.77 6.52
N PRO A 120 -21.24 38.61 5.90
CA PRO A 120 -22.17 37.97 5.00
C PRO A 120 -23.34 37.31 5.74
N PHE A 121 -24.50 37.30 5.10
CA PHE A 121 -25.70 36.63 5.57
C PHE A 121 -26.54 36.13 4.39
N ALA A 122 -27.44 35.19 4.68
CA ALA A 122 -28.43 34.70 3.74
C ALA A 122 -29.80 34.59 4.41
N ILE A 123 -30.84 34.84 3.63
CA ILE A 123 -32.24 34.73 4.02
C ILE A 123 -32.92 33.80 3.02
N GLN A 124 -33.63 32.80 3.52
CA GLN A 124 -34.40 31.86 2.72
C GLN A 124 -35.87 31.92 3.11
N GLY A 125 -36.76 31.65 2.17
CA GLY A 125 -38.21 31.57 2.44
C GLY A 125 -38.88 32.94 2.57
N LEU A 126 -38.22 34.03 2.15
CA LEU A 126 -38.82 35.37 2.23
C LEU A 126 -40.03 35.47 1.27
N PRO A 127 -41.23 35.86 1.75
CA PRO A 127 -42.41 36.02 0.89
C PRO A 127 -42.16 37.05 -0.21
N THR A 128 -42.66 36.79 -1.43
CA THR A 128 -42.44 37.67 -2.61
C THR A 128 -42.97 39.09 -2.42
N SER A 129 -43.94 39.29 -1.53
CA SER A 129 -44.51 40.58 -1.17
C SER A 129 -43.52 41.50 -0.44
N VAL A 130 -42.53 40.94 0.25
CA VAL A 130 -41.56 41.72 1.03
C VAL A 130 -40.43 42.19 0.12
N GLN A 131 -40.33 43.50 -0.05
CA GLN A 131 -39.22 44.11 -0.78
C GLN A 131 -37.94 44.15 0.09
N PRO A 132 -36.74 43.88 -0.47
CA PRO A 132 -35.50 43.90 0.30
C PRO A 132 -35.22 45.25 0.97
N THR A 133 -35.63 46.36 0.34
CA THR A 133 -35.49 47.71 0.92
C THR A 133 -36.32 47.86 2.21
N ALA A 134 -37.61 47.53 2.17
CA ALA A 134 -38.50 47.60 3.33
C ALA A 134 -38.12 46.61 4.44
N LEU A 135 -37.41 45.54 4.10
CA LEU A 135 -36.90 44.60 5.07
C LEU A 135 -35.80 45.23 5.93
N LEU A 136 -34.87 45.93 5.29
CA LEU A 136 -33.61 46.42 5.88
C LEU A 136 -33.69 47.85 6.43
N THR A 137 -34.72 48.60 6.06
CA THR A 137 -34.99 49.94 6.61
C THR A 137 -36.25 49.95 7.46
N GLU A 138 -36.26 50.81 8.47
CA GLU A 138 -37.41 51.11 9.31
C GLU A 138 -37.77 52.59 9.12
N THR A 139 -39.02 52.87 8.77
CA THR A 139 -39.52 54.24 8.63
C THR A 139 -39.96 54.74 10.01
N LEU A 140 -39.17 55.62 10.63
CA LEU A 140 -39.51 56.22 11.92
C LEU A 140 -40.55 57.34 11.77
N ASN A 141 -40.50 58.08 10.66
CA ASN A 141 -41.43 59.15 10.26
C ASN A 141 -41.48 59.25 8.71
N GLU A 142 -42.40 60.03 8.13
CA GLU A 142 -42.54 60.20 6.66
C GLU A 142 -41.25 60.64 5.93
N ARG A 143 -40.32 61.31 6.63
CA ARG A 143 -39.06 61.81 6.04
C ARG A 143 -37.79 61.15 6.57
N GLN A 144 -37.87 60.27 7.57
CA GLN A 144 -36.69 59.69 8.21
C GLN A 144 -36.80 58.17 8.26
N ALA A 145 -35.93 57.52 7.50
CA ALA A 145 -35.72 56.08 7.57
C ALA A 145 -34.41 55.79 8.34
N ARG A 146 -34.44 54.74 9.14
CA ARG A 146 -33.29 54.17 9.84
C ARG A 146 -32.92 52.84 9.20
N VAL A 147 -31.62 52.57 9.13
CA VAL A 147 -31.10 51.29 8.65
C VAL A 147 -30.99 50.34 9.84
N LEU A 148 -31.59 49.15 9.73
CA LEU A 148 -31.59 48.15 10.79
C LEU A 148 -30.22 47.49 10.94
N THR A 149 -29.82 47.20 12.16
CA THR A 149 -28.65 46.39 12.45
C THR A 149 -28.90 44.91 12.12
N LEU A 150 -27.83 44.10 12.04
CA LEU A 150 -27.99 42.65 11.81
C LEU A 150 -28.74 41.93 12.93
N GLN A 151 -28.71 42.47 14.15
CA GLN A 151 -29.44 41.92 15.28
C GLN A 151 -30.94 42.22 15.14
N GLU A 152 -31.30 43.49 14.91
CA GLU A 152 -32.70 43.87 14.68
C GLU A 152 -33.30 43.19 13.44
N LEU A 153 -32.49 43.00 12.38
CA LEU A 153 -32.89 42.24 11.20
C LEU A 153 -33.19 40.77 11.54
N LYS A 154 -32.37 40.15 12.40
CA LYS A 154 -32.60 38.78 12.88
C LYS A 154 -33.94 38.69 13.62
N ASP A 155 -34.15 39.59 14.58
CA ASP A 155 -35.36 39.59 15.41
C ASP A 155 -36.63 39.82 14.54
N LYS A 156 -36.55 40.70 13.54
CA LYS A 156 -37.63 40.94 12.57
C LYS A 156 -37.91 39.74 11.66
N LEU A 157 -36.87 39.00 11.26
CA LEU A 157 -37.01 37.82 10.40
C LEU A 157 -37.54 36.61 11.18
N GLU A 158 -37.19 36.47 12.46
CA GLU A 158 -37.73 35.42 13.34
C GLU A 158 -39.24 35.57 13.58
N ALA A 159 -39.77 36.80 13.49
CA ALA A 159 -41.20 37.05 13.57
C ALA A 159 -41.99 36.59 12.32
N ILE A 160 -41.31 36.32 11.20
CA ILE A 160 -41.96 35.88 9.94
C ILE A 160 -41.85 34.35 9.85
N GLU A 161 -42.99 33.68 9.86
CA GLU A 161 -43.05 32.22 9.80
C GLU A 161 -42.42 31.67 8.51
N GLY A 162 -41.58 30.64 8.64
CA GLY A 162 -40.93 29.97 7.52
C GLY A 162 -39.67 30.66 6.98
N VAL A 163 -39.29 31.83 7.50
CA VAL A 163 -38.09 32.53 7.07
C VAL A 163 -36.86 32.06 7.85
N GLN A 164 -35.82 31.65 7.13
CA GLN A 164 -34.54 31.26 7.74
C GLN A 164 -33.49 32.33 7.51
N PHE A 165 -32.95 32.87 8.59
CA PHE A 165 -31.83 33.80 8.56
C PHE A 165 -30.56 33.14 9.06
N LYS A 166 -29.48 33.24 8.28
CA LYS A 166 -28.16 32.70 8.64
C LYS A 166 -27.09 33.78 8.44
N GLN A 167 -26.35 34.08 9.50
CA GLN A 167 -25.14 34.89 9.43
C GLN A 167 -23.92 33.98 9.33
N PHE A 168 -22.92 34.41 8.57
CA PHE A 168 -21.71 33.62 8.36
C PHE A 168 -20.49 34.33 8.92
N ASN A 169 -19.71 33.61 9.72
CA ASN A 169 -18.39 34.06 10.16
C ASN A 169 -17.30 33.68 9.16
N SER A 170 -17.53 32.64 8.37
CA SER A 170 -16.62 32.14 7.34
C SER A 170 -17.17 32.41 5.94
N ILE A 171 -16.34 33.02 5.09
CA ILE A 171 -16.67 33.23 3.66
C ILE A 171 -16.89 31.89 2.95
N THR A 172 -16.16 30.84 3.35
CA THR A 172 -16.29 29.50 2.75
C THR A 172 -17.68 28.90 3.00
N GLU A 173 -18.25 29.09 4.19
CA GLU A 173 -19.61 28.62 4.50
C GLU A 173 -20.66 29.40 3.72
N TYR A 174 -20.49 30.73 3.60
CA TYR A 174 -21.36 31.58 2.79
C TYR A 174 -21.39 31.11 1.33
N HIS A 175 -20.22 30.90 0.72
CA HIS A 175 -20.14 30.41 -0.66
C HIS A 175 -20.61 28.97 -0.83
N SER A 176 -20.46 28.12 0.19
CA SER A 176 -21.00 26.76 0.16
C SER A 176 -22.53 26.79 0.11
N LEU A 177 -23.17 27.61 0.95
CA LEU A 177 -24.63 27.80 0.90
C LEU A 177 -25.08 28.36 -0.45
N MET A 178 -24.39 29.39 -0.97
CA MET A 178 -24.73 29.98 -2.27
C MET A 178 -24.62 28.95 -3.41
N PHE A 179 -23.65 28.03 -3.34
CA PHE A 179 -23.52 26.96 -4.31
C PHE A 179 -24.66 25.94 -4.19
N ASP A 180 -24.99 25.50 -2.98
CA ASP A 180 -26.05 24.52 -2.74
C ASP A 180 -27.44 25.03 -3.14
N LEU A 181 -27.67 26.34 -3.01
CA LEU A 181 -28.88 27.02 -3.45
C LEU A 181 -28.89 27.40 -4.93
N GLY A 182 -27.78 27.16 -5.66
CA GLY A 182 -27.68 27.43 -7.09
C GLY A 182 -27.50 28.91 -7.46
N VAL A 183 -27.01 29.75 -6.54
CA VAL A 183 -26.69 31.17 -6.80
C VAL A 183 -25.35 31.33 -7.51
N VAL A 184 -24.35 30.52 -7.15
CA VAL A 184 -23.00 30.55 -7.74
C VAL A 184 -22.74 29.27 -8.53
N ALA A 185 -22.18 29.40 -9.73
CA ALA A 185 -21.97 28.28 -10.66
C ALA A 185 -20.79 27.34 -10.29
N ARG A 186 -19.85 27.78 -9.44
CA ARG A 186 -18.64 27.04 -9.06
C ARG A 186 -18.50 26.96 -7.54
N ARG A 187 -18.02 25.83 -7.03
CA ARG A 187 -17.69 25.66 -5.61
C ARG A 187 -16.42 26.47 -5.27
N LEU A 188 -16.54 27.40 -4.33
CA LEU A 188 -15.45 28.25 -3.88
C LEU A 188 -14.91 27.78 -2.51
N ARG A 189 -14.20 26.66 -2.50
CA ARG A 189 -13.69 26.04 -1.26
C ARG A 189 -12.44 26.74 -0.73
N THR A 190 -11.56 27.16 -1.63
CA THR A 190 -10.25 27.71 -1.28
C THR A 190 -10.14 29.19 -1.64
N ALA A 191 -9.17 29.89 -1.05
CA ALA A 191 -8.85 31.26 -1.44
C ALA A 191 -8.41 31.35 -2.91
N SER A 192 -7.77 30.30 -3.44
CA SER A 192 -7.40 30.20 -4.87
C SER A 192 -8.63 30.16 -5.77
N ASP A 193 -9.65 29.37 -5.43
CA ASP A 193 -10.91 29.34 -6.17
C ASP A 193 -11.60 30.70 -6.16
N ARG A 194 -11.65 31.37 -5.00
CA ARG A 194 -12.20 32.72 -4.88
C ARG A 194 -11.43 33.73 -5.72
N SER A 195 -10.10 33.63 -5.75
CA SER A 195 -9.24 34.50 -6.54
C SER A 195 -9.48 34.31 -8.04
N LYS A 196 -9.59 33.06 -8.51
CA LYS A 196 -9.95 32.73 -9.90
C LYS A 196 -11.32 33.29 -10.25
N TYR A 197 -12.32 33.08 -9.39
CA TYR A 197 -13.68 33.57 -9.61
C TYR A 197 -13.76 35.11 -9.62
N TYR A 198 -13.09 35.78 -8.68
CA TYR A 198 -13.00 37.24 -8.66
C TYR A 198 -12.36 37.79 -9.93
N ARG A 199 -11.24 37.21 -10.39
CA ARG A 199 -10.55 37.66 -11.61
C ARG A 199 -11.40 37.52 -12.87
N LEU A 200 -12.27 36.50 -12.96
CA LEU A 200 -13.23 36.36 -14.06
C LEU A 200 -14.23 37.52 -14.06
N ILE A 201 -14.74 37.88 -12.89
CA ILE A 201 -15.68 38.99 -12.74
C ILE A 201 -14.97 40.31 -13.01
N GLU A 202 -13.78 40.51 -12.47
CA GLU A 202 -12.96 41.70 -12.69
C GLU A 202 -12.67 41.92 -14.19
N ALA A 203 -12.33 40.85 -14.92
CA ALA A 203 -12.15 40.91 -16.37
C ALA A 203 -13.42 41.34 -17.10
N SER A 204 -14.59 40.87 -16.66
CA SER A 204 -15.88 41.29 -17.23
C SER A 204 -16.25 42.74 -16.89
N LEU A 205 -15.82 43.25 -15.74
CA LEU A 205 -16.10 44.62 -15.28
C LEU A 205 -15.26 45.67 -16.01
N TYR A 206 -13.96 45.42 -16.16
CA TYR A 206 -13.05 46.36 -16.84
C TYR A 206 -13.07 46.19 -18.36
N GLY A 207 -13.51 45.03 -18.85
CA GLY A 207 -13.49 44.68 -20.25
C GLY A 207 -12.09 44.33 -20.75
N GLY A 208 -12.03 43.67 -21.91
CA GLY A 208 -10.78 43.26 -22.55
C GLY A 208 -10.27 41.88 -22.13
N ILE A 209 -9.11 41.49 -22.69
CA ILE A 209 -8.48 40.19 -22.44
C ILE A 209 -7.62 40.30 -21.19
N SER A 210 -8.05 39.66 -20.11
CA SER A 210 -7.25 39.60 -18.88
C SER A 210 -5.99 38.76 -19.08
N SER A 211 -4.82 39.40 -19.02
CA SER A 211 -3.51 38.73 -19.12
C SER A 211 -3.31 37.64 -18.06
N ALA A 212 -3.88 37.82 -16.87
CA ALA A 212 -3.83 36.84 -15.79
C ALA A 212 -4.62 35.56 -16.14
N ILE A 213 -5.77 35.72 -16.81
CA ILE A 213 -6.55 34.58 -17.31
C ILE A 213 -5.81 33.91 -18.46
N THR A 214 -5.33 34.68 -19.44
CA THR A 214 -4.62 34.14 -20.61
C THR A 214 -3.40 33.30 -20.24
N ARG A 215 -2.61 33.74 -19.25
CA ARG A 215 -1.43 33.01 -18.77
C ARG A 215 -1.76 31.67 -18.11
N SER A 216 -2.98 31.51 -17.57
CA SER A 216 -3.40 30.33 -16.82
C SER A 216 -4.72 29.74 -17.33
N LEU A 217 -5.00 29.84 -18.63
CA LEU A 217 -6.25 29.36 -19.25
C LEU A 217 -6.59 27.91 -18.90
N ARG A 218 -5.56 27.06 -18.83
CA ARG A 218 -5.68 25.66 -18.38
C ARG A 218 -6.46 25.55 -17.08
N ASP A 219 -6.15 26.40 -16.10
CA ASP A 219 -6.71 26.35 -14.76
C ASP A 219 -8.17 26.83 -14.66
N TYR A 220 -8.65 27.54 -15.69
CA TYR A 220 -10.03 28.01 -15.79
C TYR A 220 -10.91 27.07 -16.62
N LEU A 221 -10.34 26.43 -17.64
CA LEU A 221 -11.08 25.63 -18.60
C LEU A 221 -11.05 24.12 -18.30
N LEU A 222 -9.90 23.61 -17.86
CA LEU A 222 -9.73 22.17 -17.66
C LEU A 222 -10.10 21.79 -16.22
N PRO A 223 -11.14 20.97 -16.01
CA PRO A 223 -11.48 20.50 -14.67
C PRO A 223 -10.41 19.56 -14.15
N GLU A 224 -10.05 19.71 -12.88
CA GLU A 224 -9.19 18.75 -12.19
C GLU A 224 -10.02 17.50 -11.84
N ASN A 225 -9.83 16.43 -12.61
CA ASN A 225 -10.47 15.15 -12.35
C ASN A 225 -9.74 14.42 -11.21
N SER A 226 -10.14 14.67 -9.96
CA SER A 226 -9.60 13.98 -8.78
C SER A 226 -9.74 12.45 -8.85
N GLY A 227 -10.75 11.95 -9.57
CA GLY A 227 -10.94 10.53 -9.81
C GLY A 227 -9.77 9.87 -10.54
N VAL A 228 -9.14 10.57 -11.48
CA VAL A 228 -7.97 10.05 -12.22
C VAL A 228 -6.80 9.86 -11.25
N ARG A 229 -6.49 10.90 -10.45
CA ARG A 229 -5.41 10.81 -9.46
C ARG A 229 -5.63 9.68 -8.46
N LYS A 230 -6.86 9.53 -7.96
CA LYS A 230 -7.20 8.44 -7.04
C LYS A 230 -7.06 7.07 -7.71
N ALA A 231 -7.56 6.90 -8.94
CA ALA A 231 -7.44 5.64 -9.67
C ALA A 231 -5.97 5.24 -9.92
N PHE A 232 -5.08 6.21 -10.20
CA PHE A 232 -3.65 5.93 -10.31
C PHE A 232 -3.02 5.51 -8.97
N GLN A 233 -3.41 6.13 -7.86
CA GLN A 233 -2.94 5.74 -6.52
C GLN A 233 -3.40 4.33 -6.14
N ASP A 234 -4.68 4.02 -6.40
CA ASP A 234 -5.24 2.70 -6.14
C ASP A 234 -4.57 1.63 -7.03
N MET A 235 -4.28 1.96 -8.29
CA MET A 235 -3.55 1.09 -9.20
C MET A 235 -2.09 0.87 -8.78
N GLU A 236 -1.40 1.92 -8.35
CA GLU A 236 -0.02 1.82 -7.87
C GLU A 236 0.08 0.93 -6.63
N ALA A 237 -0.87 1.05 -5.70
CA ALA A 237 -0.97 0.18 -4.54
C ALA A 237 -1.17 -1.28 -4.96
N ALA A 238 -2.11 -1.55 -5.87
CA ALA A 238 -2.38 -2.90 -6.38
C ALA A 238 -1.17 -3.50 -7.14
N LEU A 239 -0.44 -2.70 -7.92
CA LEU A 239 0.77 -3.15 -8.61
C LEU A 239 1.89 -3.49 -7.62
N ARG A 240 2.02 -2.70 -6.55
CA ARG A 240 3.00 -2.97 -5.49
C ARG A 240 2.68 -4.26 -4.76
N GLU A 241 1.41 -4.50 -4.43
CA GLU A 241 0.95 -5.72 -3.80
C GLU A 241 1.20 -6.94 -4.70
N ASN A 242 0.78 -6.88 -5.98
CA ASN A 242 1.05 -7.95 -6.95
C ASN A 242 2.54 -8.27 -7.08
N ARG A 243 3.41 -7.25 -7.06
CA ARG A 243 4.86 -7.46 -7.09
C ARG A 243 5.35 -8.23 -5.86
N MET A 244 4.86 -7.91 -4.67
CA MET A 244 5.20 -8.64 -3.45
C MET A 244 4.71 -10.08 -3.51
N THR A 245 3.49 -10.32 -4.00
CA THR A 245 2.93 -11.66 -4.16
C THR A 245 3.72 -12.48 -5.18
N LEU A 246 4.11 -11.88 -6.30
CA LEU A 246 4.96 -12.56 -7.30
C LEU A 246 6.32 -12.95 -6.71
N GLU A 247 6.94 -12.08 -5.91
CA GLU A 247 8.21 -12.40 -5.26
C GLU A 247 8.03 -13.51 -4.21
N ALA A 248 6.95 -13.49 -3.43
CA ALA A 248 6.63 -14.55 -2.48
C ALA A 248 6.39 -15.90 -3.18
N ILE A 249 5.68 -15.90 -4.31
CA ILE A 249 5.49 -17.10 -5.16
C ILE A 249 6.84 -17.61 -5.65
N ARG A 250 7.72 -16.71 -6.13
CA ARG A 250 9.04 -17.08 -6.63
C ARG A 250 9.90 -17.74 -5.55
N VAL A 251 9.93 -17.18 -4.34
CA VAL A 251 10.65 -17.77 -3.19
C VAL A 251 10.04 -19.13 -2.82
N THR A 252 8.72 -19.23 -2.77
CA THR A 252 8.04 -20.50 -2.47
C THR A 252 8.35 -21.58 -3.53
N GLN A 253 8.44 -21.20 -4.80
CA GLN A 253 8.83 -22.10 -5.89
C GLN A 253 10.29 -22.54 -5.76
N SER A 254 11.22 -21.63 -5.46
CA SER A 254 12.62 -22.01 -5.24
C SER A 254 12.78 -22.96 -4.04
N ASP A 255 12.05 -22.72 -2.95
CA ASP A 255 12.08 -23.59 -1.77
C ASP A 255 11.53 -24.97 -2.10
N ARG A 256 10.41 -25.04 -2.82
CA ARG A 256 9.83 -26.31 -3.28
C ARG A 256 10.81 -27.10 -4.16
N ASP A 257 11.49 -26.44 -5.08
CA ASP A 257 12.43 -27.10 -5.99
C ASP A 257 13.68 -27.58 -5.22
N LEU A 258 14.15 -26.83 -4.22
CA LEU A 258 15.18 -27.27 -3.29
C LEU A 258 14.74 -28.53 -2.52
N PHE A 259 13.54 -28.53 -1.94
CA PHE A 259 13.01 -29.70 -1.23
C PHE A 259 12.90 -30.92 -2.15
N LYS A 260 12.41 -30.72 -3.38
CA LYS A 260 12.30 -31.81 -4.37
C LYS A 260 13.68 -32.40 -4.68
N HIS A 261 14.69 -31.56 -4.85
CA HIS A 261 16.06 -32.02 -5.09
C HIS A 261 16.63 -32.76 -3.88
N LEU A 262 16.45 -32.22 -2.67
CA LEU A 262 16.91 -32.85 -1.43
C LEU A 262 16.28 -34.22 -1.22
N ILE A 263 14.96 -34.37 -1.47
CA ILE A 263 14.27 -35.66 -1.36
C ILE A 263 14.84 -36.65 -2.38
N SER A 264 15.09 -36.21 -3.62
CA SER A 264 15.69 -37.07 -4.65
C SER A 264 17.08 -37.55 -4.26
N GLU A 265 17.95 -36.65 -3.81
CA GLU A 265 19.32 -36.99 -3.40
C GLU A 265 19.34 -37.86 -2.14
N ALA A 266 18.50 -37.56 -1.15
CA ALA A 266 18.37 -38.39 0.06
C ALA A 266 17.88 -39.81 -0.29
N THR A 267 16.91 -39.93 -1.21
CA THR A 267 16.42 -41.23 -1.67
C THR A 267 17.52 -42.02 -2.39
N ASN A 268 18.28 -41.35 -3.27
CA ASN A 268 19.43 -41.96 -3.96
C ASN A 268 20.52 -42.40 -2.98
N TYR A 269 20.83 -41.57 -1.98
CA TYR A 269 21.83 -41.88 -0.95
C TYR A 269 21.42 -43.11 -0.13
N VAL A 270 20.18 -43.15 0.36
CA VAL A 270 19.66 -44.30 1.11
C VAL A 270 19.64 -45.57 0.25
N ALA A 271 19.26 -45.47 -1.03
CA ALA A 271 19.31 -46.60 -1.95
C ALA A 271 20.75 -47.10 -2.18
N ALA A 272 21.71 -46.19 -2.33
CA ALA A 272 23.13 -46.53 -2.50
C ALA A 272 23.70 -47.19 -1.23
N ASP A 273 23.36 -46.67 -0.05
CA ASP A 273 23.78 -47.24 1.24
C ASP A 273 23.17 -48.64 1.46
N TYR A 274 21.89 -48.81 1.13
CA TYR A 274 21.24 -50.12 1.17
C TYR A 274 21.94 -51.13 0.23
N MET A 275 22.25 -50.74 -1.01
CA MET A 275 22.96 -51.59 -1.97
C MET A 275 24.38 -51.91 -1.51
N ARG A 276 25.08 -50.96 -0.90
CA ARG A 276 26.39 -51.17 -0.29
C ARG A 276 26.30 -52.24 0.80
N HIS A 277 25.39 -52.11 1.76
CA HIS A 277 25.21 -53.10 2.83
C HIS A 277 24.73 -54.47 2.31
N ALA A 278 23.91 -54.50 1.26
CA ALA A 278 23.55 -55.75 0.59
C ALA A 278 24.78 -56.43 -0.04
N ASN A 279 25.64 -55.67 -0.71
CA ASN A 279 26.88 -56.18 -1.32
C ASN A 279 27.91 -56.62 -0.26
N GLU A 280 28.12 -55.85 0.81
CA GLU A 280 28.98 -56.23 1.94
C GLU A 280 28.50 -57.54 2.57
N ARG A 281 27.18 -57.69 2.82
CA ARG A 281 26.60 -58.95 3.30
C ARG A 281 26.83 -60.10 2.32
N ARG A 282 26.70 -59.88 1.01
CA ARG A 282 26.98 -60.90 0.00
C ARG A 282 28.45 -61.35 0.05
N ILE A 283 29.39 -60.40 0.12
CA ILE A 283 30.83 -60.69 0.23
C ILE A 283 31.11 -61.51 1.50
N HIS A 284 30.56 -61.13 2.64
CA HIS A 284 30.73 -61.89 3.88
C HIS A 284 30.14 -63.30 3.81
N LEU A 285 28.98 -63.47 3.14
CA LEU A 285 28.39 -64.79 2.92
C LEU A 285 29.26 -65.66 1.99
N ASP A 286 29.78 -65.08 0.90
CA ASP A 286 30.67 -65.76 -0.03
C ASP A 286 31.96 -66.22 0.68
N GLN A 287 32.58 -65.35 1.49
CA GLN A 287 33.73 -65.69 2.34
C GLN A 287 33.41 -66.82 3.34
N ALA A 288 32.25 -66.76 4.00
CA ALA A 288 31.83 -67.80 4.93
C ALA A 288 31.61 -69.16 4.23
N LEU A 289 31.08 -69.16 3.01
CA LEU A 289 30.93 -70.37 2.19
C LEU A 289 32.29 -70.92 1.74
N GLU A 290 33.25 -70.05 1.42
CA GLU A 290 34.62 -70.43 1.08
C GLU A 290 35.32 -71.11 2.27
N TYR A 291 35.34 -70.46 3.45
CA TYR A 291 35.87 -71.06 4.67
C TYR A 291 35.19 -72.39 5.02
N ARG A 292 33.88 -72.50 4.78
CA ARG A 292 33.15 -73.74 4.98
C ARG A 292 33.63 -74.84 4.02
N ARG A 293 33.91 -74.52 2.76
CA ARG A 293 34.46 -75.48 1.78
C ARG A 293 35.87 -75.91 2.18
N GLU A 294 36.74 -74.97 2.54
CA GLU A 294 38.09 -75.25 3.02
C GLU A 294 38.07 -76.19 4.23
N LEU A 295 37.22 -75.91 5.22
CA LEU A 295 37.06 -76.74 6.41
C LEU A 295 36.60 -78.16 6.04
N PHE A 296 35.66 -78.31 5.10
CA PHE A 296 35.25 -79.64 4.61
C PHE A 296 36.38 -80.37 3.89
N THR A 297 37.19 -79.68 3.08
CA THR A 297 38.34 -80.29 2.41
C THR A 297 39.41 -80.71 3.40
N SER A 298 39.77 -79.85 4.37
CA SER A 298 40.73 -80.19 5.43
C SER A 298 40.22 -81.35 6.27
N ARG A 299 38.92 -81.40 6.60
CA ARG A 299 38.33 -82.53 7.32
C ARG A 299 38.41 -83.83 6.52
N LYS A 300 38.17 -83.79 5.20
CA LYS A 300 38.34 -84.97 4.33
C LYS A 300 39.80 -85.44 4.28
N GLN A 301 40.75 -84.51 4.15
CA GLN A 301 42.18 -84.82 4.18
C GLN A 301 42.58 -85.43 5.53
N LEU A 302 42.12 -84.87 6.64
CA LEU A 302 42.38 -85.39 7.98
C LEU A 302 41.87 -86.83 8.15
N VAL A 303 40.66 -87.13 7.65
CA VAL A 303 40.13 -88.50 7.69
C VAL A 303 40.96 -89.45 6.81
N ALA A 304 41.41 -89.00 5.63
CA ALA A 304 42.27 -89.81 4.77
C ALA A 304 43.64 -90.08 5.41
N GLU A 305 44.26 -89.07 6.03
CA GLU A 305 45.52 -89.23 6.77
C GLU A 305 45.33 -90.10 8.02
N GLN A 306 44.21 -89.98 8.74
CA GLN A 306 43.88 -90.91 9.83
C GLN A 306 43.79 -92.35 9.35
N TYR A 307 43.17 -92.61 8.19
CA TYR A 307 43.11 -93.95 7.61
C TYR A 307 44.51 -94.48 7.27
N LYS A 308 45.35 -93.67 6.62
CA LYS A 308 46.76 -94.03 6.33
C LYS A 308 47.56 -94.28 7.60
N HIS A 309 47.36 -93.49 8.66
CA HIS A 309 48.03 -93.71 9.94
C HIS A 309 47.64 -95.04 10.58
N VAL A 310 46.37 -95.45 10.47
CA VAL A 310 45.92 -96.77 10.96
C VAL A 310 46.54 -97.90 10.14
N GLU A 311 46.60 -97.75 8.82
CA GLU A 311 47.22 -98.73 7.91
C GLU A 311 48.72 -98.85 8.18
N MET A 312 49.44 -97.72 8.28
CA MET A 312 50.87 -97.69 8.60
C MET A 312 51.16 -98.23 10.01
N ALA A 313 50.30 -97.95 11.00
CA ALA A 313 50.43 -98.54 12.33
C ALA A 313 50.23 -100.06 12.31
N ARG A 314 49.34 -100.56 11.44
CA ARG A 314 49.16 -102.00 11.22
C ARG A 314 50.38 -102.62 10.53
N GLU A 315 50.88 -102.02 9.45
CA GLU A 315 52.09 -102.48 8.75
C GLU A 315 53.31 -102.50 9.69
N LEU A 316 53.49 -101.47 10.51
CA LEU A 316 54.52 -101.45 11.56
C LEU A 316 54.33 -102.58 12.58
N GLY A 317 53.09 -102.91 12.94
CA GLY A 317 52.79 -104.06 13.80
C GLY A 317 53.16 -105.40 13.14
N GLU A 318 52.83 -105.56 11.86
CA GLU A 318 53.20 -106.75 11.08
C GLU A 318 54.72 -106.87 10.93
N HIS A 319 55.43 -105.77 10.66
CA HIS A 319 56.88 -105.72 10.59
C HIS A 319 57.56 -106.00 11.93
N ASN A 320 57.09 -105.39 13.03
CA ASN A 320 57.62 -105.69 14.37
C ASN A 320 57.37 -107.15 14.76
N GLY A 321 56.22 -107.73 14.36
CA GLY A 321 55.94 -109.16 14.55
C GLY A 321 56.92 -110.04 13.77
N ALA A 322 57.12 -109.73 12.49
CA ALA A 322 58.08 -110.45 11.65
C ALA A 322 59.53 -110.31 12.14
N GLU A 323 59.94 -109.12 12.61
CA GLU A 323 61.25 -108.92 13.26
C GLU A 323 61.35 -109.76 14.53
N GLY A 324 60.31 -109.83 15.36
CA GLY A 324 60.29 -110.69 16.54
C GLY A 324 60.43 -112.18 16.22
N ASP A 325 59.76 -112.66 15.17
CA ASP A 325 59.88 -114.05 14.70
C ASP A 325 61.30 -114.33 14.17
N LEU A 326 61.88 -113.39 13.39
CA LEU A 326 63.26 -113.46 12.91
C LEU A 326 64.29 -113.43 14.05
N GLU A 327 64.07 -112.63 15.09
CA GLU A 327 64.91 -112.61 16.29
C GLU A 327 64.84 -113.94 17.05
N ALA A 328 63.65 -114.54 17.16
CA ALA A 328 63.46 -115.85 17.78
C ALA A 328 64.17 -116.96 16.98
N ASP A 329 64.04 -116.96 15.65
CA ASP A 329 64.74 -117.89 14.76
C ASP A 329 66.27 -117.69 14.83
N TYR A 330 66.73 -116.44 14.90
CA TYR A 330 68.14 -116.13 15.08
C TYR A 330 68.68 -116.65 16.43
N GLN A 331 67.91 -116.48 17.52
CA GLN A 331 68.25 -117.05 18.82
C GLN A 331 68.29 -118.58 18.79
N ALA A 332 67.31 -119.23 18.18
CA ALA A 332 67.30 -120.68 18.01
C ALA A 332 68.50 -121.18 17.19
N ALA A 333 68.85 -120.49 16.09
CA ALA A 333 70.03 -120.80 15.29
C ALA A 333 71.34 -120.58 16.07
N SER A 334 71.41 -119.54 16.90
CA SER A 334 72.54 -119.27 17.79
C SER A 334 72.70 -120.36 18.84
N ASP A 335 71.60 -120.81 19.45
CA ASP A 335 71.58 -121.93 20.40
C ASP A 335 72.01 -123.24 19.73
N HIS A 336 71.53 -123.51 18.52
CA HIS A 336 71.98 -124.66 17.71
C HIS A 336 73.48 -124.60 17.40
N LEU A 337 74.01 -123.44 17.02
CA LEU A 337 75.43 -123.24 16.76
C LEU A 337 76.27 -123.52 18.03
N ASN A 338 75.82 -123.03 19.18
CA ASN A 338 76.47 -123.29 20.47
C ASN A 338 76.49 -124.80 20.80
N LEU A 339 75.42 -125.52 20.49
CA LEU A 339 75.31 -126.97 20.62
C LEU A 339 76.29 -127.72 19.70
N VAL A 340 76.42 -127.28 18.45
CA VAL A 340 77.37 -127.88 17.50
C VAL A 340 78.82 -127.58 17.91
N GLN A 341 79.13 -126.37 18.37
CA GLN A 341 80.47 -126.03 18.85
C GLN A 341 80.88 -126.83 20.09
N THR A 342 79.94 -127.07 21.01
CA THR A 342 80.18 -127.94 22.18
C THR A 342 80.36 -129.41 21.78
N ALA A 343 79.59 -129.90 20.81
CA ALA A 343 79.76 -131.25 20.24
C ALA A 343 81.12 -131.40 19.50
N LEU A 344 81.54 -130.40 18.73
CA LEU A 344 82.83 -130.41 18.02
C LEU A 344 84.00 -130.42 19.01
N ARG A 345 83.93 -129.62 20.09
CA ARG A 345 84.89 -129.67 21.19
C ARG A 345 84.95 -131.06 21.85
N GLN A 346 83.83 -131.77 21.99
CA GLN A 346 83.83 -133.16 22.47
C GLN A 346 84.45 -134.13 21.45
N GLN A 347 84.24 -133.91 20.15
CA GLN A 347 84.79 -134.76 19.09
C GLN A 347 86.31 -134.59 18.94
N GLU A 348 86.84 -133.37 19.04
CA GLU A 348 88.28 -133.10 19.10
C GLU A 348 88.94 -133.75 20.33
N LYS A 349 88.24 -133.74 21.47
CA LYS A 349 88.69 -134.43 22.70
C LYS A 349 88.76 -135.96 22.52
N ASN A 350 87.83 -136.55 21.76
CA ASN A 350 87.84 -137.99 21.43
C ASN A 350 88.89 -138.37 20.36
N ARG A 351 89.23 -137.46 19.43
CA ARG A 351 90.27 -137.70 18.41
C ARG A 351 91.69 -137.61 18.99
N ALA A 352 91.92 -136.76 19.99
CA ALA A 352 93.18 -136.68 20.73
C ALA A 352 93.52 -137.96 21.54
N LEU A 353 92.53 -138.81 21.85
CA LEU A 353 92.73 -140.09 22.56
C LEU A 353 93.09 -141.27 21.64
N ARG A 354 93.00 -141.13 20.31
CA ARG A 354 93.26 -142.24 19.35
C ARG A 354 94.58 -142.14 18.57
N SER A 355 95.35 -141.05 18.69
CA SER A 355 96.65 -140.86 18.03
C SER A 355 97.87 -141.24 18.88
N GLY A 356 97.75 -142.29 19.71
CA GLY A 356 98.84 -142.72 20.60
C GLY A 356 98.85 -144.23 20.86
N SER A 357 99.06 -145.06 19.83
CA SER A 357 99.55 -146.44 19.96
C SER A 357 99.85 -147.08 18.60
N ARG A 358 101.04 -146.79 18.07
CA ARG A 358 102.08 -147.70 17.57
C ARG A 358 102.93 -147.04 16.49
#